data_AF-A0A6S7JBL4-F1
#
_entry.id   AF-A0A6S7JBL4-F1
#
_cell.length_a   1.000
_cell.length_b   1.000
_cell.length_c   1.000
_cell.angle_alpha   90.00
_cell.angle_beta   90.00
_cell.angle_gamma   90.00
#
_symmetry.space_group_name_H-M   'P 1'
#
loop_
_entity.id
_entity.type
_entity.pdbx_description
1 polymer ?
#
loop_
_entity_poly.entity_id
_entity_poly.type
_entity_poly.pdbx_seq_one_letter_code
_entity_poly.pdbx_strand_id
1 'polypeptide(L)'
;MRCNRTSDKIGCFKRSLPFMGVKLFDILVMTDRDWTAPQYGGQDIDWFNWADYIHGFRCRCYERLKQLAKDNDKKYHHFSISNYGECWTSEDIIYDLAKLGLDDTCVGDDFLSCRLETESECFGAANSQFVYHVHYEHEPHVDEFEILNSECTIETLTVCISPSTSYASSTVQP
;
A
#
# COMPACT_ATOMS: atom_id res chain seq x y z
N MET A 1 -1.32 -20.89 11.96
CA MET A 1 -0.08 -20.08 12.08
C MET A 1 -0.52 -18.65 12.36
N ARG A 2 0.10 -17.92 13.30
CA ARG A 2 -0.21 -16.49 13.53
C ARG A 2 0.95 -15.67 12.96
N CYS A 3 0.71 -14.83 11.96
CA CYS A 3 1.70 -13.84 11.53
C CYS A 3 1.33 -12.43 12.02
N ASN A 4 2.35 -11.58 12.18
CA ASN A 4 2.14 -10.18 12.51
C ASN A 4 1.49 -9.47 11.30
N ARG A 5 0.28 -8.93 11.47
CA ARG A 5 -0.49 -8.28 10.40
C ARG A 5 -0.02 -6.83 10.17
N THR A 6 1.27 -6.60 9.97
CA THR A 6 1.80 -5.25 9.68
C THR A 6 1.56 -4.83 8.22
N SER A 7 0.41 -5.20 7.65
CA SER A 7 0.03 -4.75 6.31
C SER A 7 -1.47 -4.52 6.22
N ASP A 8 -1.83 -3.43 5.53
CA ASP A 8 -3.21 -2.99 5.37
C ASP A 8 -3.81 -3.46 4.05
N LYS A 9 -5.12 -3.71 4.06
CA LYS A 9 -5.89 -4.06 2.86
C LYS A 9 -6.16 -2.79 2.05
N ILE A 10 -5.71 -2.76 0.79
CA ILE A 10 -5.96 -1.61 -0.11
C ILE A 10 -7.21 -1.85 -0.96
N GLY A 11 -7.24 -2.95 -1.73
CA GLY A 11 -8.33 -3.17 -2.65
C GLY A 11 -8.09 -4.25 -3.70
N CYS A 12 -9.13 -4.49 -4.49
CA CYS A 12 -9.12 -5.44 -5.59
C CYS A 12 -8.98 -4.70 -6.92
N PHE A 13 -7.99 -5.11 -7.72
CA PHE A 13 -7.64 -4.47 -8.97
C PHE A 13 -7.49 -5.50 -10.07
N LYS A 14 -7.61 -5.05 -11.32
CA LYS A 14 -7.28 -5.89 -12.48
C LYS A 14 -5.79 -6.19 -12.49
N ARG A 15 -5.44 -7.46 -12.75
CA ARG A 15 -4.04 -7.91 -12.85
C ARG A 15 -3.27 -7.23 -13.97
N SER A 16 -3.94 -7.02 -15.09
CA SER A 16 -3.35 -6.42 -16.27
C SER A 16 -4.41 -5.76 -17.14
N LEU A 17 -3.98 -4.85 -17.99
CA LEU A 17 -4.75 -4.32 -19.10
C LEU A 17 -4.08 -4.80 -20.40
N PRO A 18 -4.48 -5.97 -20.94
CA PRO A 18 -3.80 -6.60 -22.08
C PRO A 18 -3.68 -5.66 -23.28
N PHE A 19 -4.73 -4.88 -23.56
CA PHE A 19 -4.76 -3.92 -24.68
C PHE A 19 -3.72 -2.81 -24.55
N MET A 20 -3.22 -2.53 -23.36
CA MET A 20 -2.20 -1.50 -23.10
C MET A 20 -0.83 -2.10 -22.78
N GLY A 21 -0.69 -3.44 -22.72
CA GLY A 21 0.55 -4.09 -22.31
C GLY A 21 0.94 -3.84 -20.84
N VAL A 22 -0.01 -3.43 -20.02
CA VAL A 22 0.20 -2.98 -18.63
C VAL A 22 -0.05 -4.12 -17.64
N LYS A 23 0.86 -4.30 -16.68
CA LYS A 23 0.73 -5.22 -15.52
C LYS A 23 0.82 -4.44 -14.23
N LEU A 24 0.10 -4.88 -13.20
CA LEU A 24 0.11 -4.23 -11.89
C LEU A 24 1.42 -4.51 -11.12
N PHE A 25 1.83 -5.78 -11.07
CA PHE A 25 3.09 -6.21 -10.47
C PHE A 25 3.88 -7.14 -11.42
N ASP A 26 5.19 -7.21 -11.27
CA ASP A 26 6.10 -7.92 -12.19
C ASP A 26 7.12 -8.86 -11.51
N ILE A 27 7.32 -8.76 -10.19
CA ILE A 27 8.19 -9.64 -9.42
C ILE A 27 7.35 -10.73 -8.74
N LEU A 28 7.54 -11.98 -9.13
CA LEU A 28 6.96 -13.13 -8.42
C LEU A 28 7.77 -13.38 -7.15
N VAL A 29 7.13 -13.21 -5.99
CA VAL A 29 7.74 -13.41 -4.68
C VAL A 29 7.63 -14.87 -4.25
N MET A 30 6.45 -15.46 -4.44
CA MET A 30 6.14 -16.84 -4.03
C MET A 30 4.95 -17.37 -4.83
N THR A 31 4.91 -18.69 -5.06
CA THR A 31 3.75 -19.35 -5.68
C THR A 31 3.48 -20.73 -5.08
N ASP A 32 2.22 -21.06 -4.85
CA ASP A 32 1.73 -22.42 -4.56
C ASP A 32 0.98 -23.00 -5.77
N ARG A 33 0.98 -22.29 -6.91
CA ARG A 33 0.35 -22.70 -8.17
C ARG A 33 1.24 -23.56 -9.05
N ASP A 34 2.55 -23.40 -8.90
CA ASP A 34 3.55 -24.01 -9.76
C ASP A 34 4.69 -24.57 -8.91
N TRP A 35 4.64 -25.87 -8.67
CA TRP A 35 5.64 -26.62 -7.92
C TRP A 35 6.99 -26.73 -8.64
N THR A 36 7.05 -26.39 -9.93
CA THR A 36 8.29 -26.36 -10.72
C THR A 36 8.99 -25.01 -10.63
N ALA A 37 8.31 -23.97 -10.14
CA ALA A 37 8.87 -22.63 -10.02
C ALA A 37 9.95 -22.56 -8.92
N PRO A 38 11.05 -21.83 -9.13
CA PRO A 38 12.02 -21.54 -8.07
C PRO A 38 11.42 -20.83 -6.84
N GLN A 39 10.30 -20.14 -7.03
CA GLN A 39 9.56 -19.41 -6.01
C GLN A 39 8.48 -20.28 -5.32
N TYR A 40 8.47 -21.60 -5.54
CA TYR A 40 7.47 -22.47 -4.96
C TYR A 40 7.45 -22.36 -3.42
N GLY A 41 6.26 -22.16 -2.86
CA GLY A 41 6.04 -21.95 -1.42
C GLY A 41 6.11 -23.23 -0.57
N GLY A 42 6.33 -24.38 -1.21
CA GLY A 42 6.51 -25.68 -0.55
C GLY A 42 5.22 -26.45 -0.28
N GLN A 43 4.08 -25.95 -0.74
CA GLN A 43 2.77 -26.59 -0.64
C GLN A 43 1.85 -26.19 -1.80
N ASP A 44 0.87 -27.04 -2.11
CA ASP A 44 -0.19 -26.73 -3.07
C ASP A 44 -1.30 -25.90 -2.42
N ILE A 45 -2.19 -25.35 -3.25
CA ILE A 45 -3.43 -24.71 -2.78
C ILE A 45 -4.32 -25.74 -2.09
N ASP A 46 -4.66 -25.48 -0.83
CA ASP A 46 -5.65 -26.26 -0.09
C ASP A 46 -7.04 -25.64 -0.23
N TRP A 47 -7.78 -26.13 -1.22
CA TRP A 47 -9.16 -25.72 -1.50
C TRP A 47 -10.15 -26.18 -0.43
N PHE A 48 -9.83 -27.24 0.32
CA PHE A 48 -10.73 -27.82 1.32
C PHE A 48 -10.62 -27.07 2.66
N ASN A 49 -9.42 -26.60 3.01
CA ASN A 49 -9.17 -25.76 4.19
C ASN A 49 -8.82 -24.32 3.78
N TRP A 50 -9.63 -23.74 2.90
CA TRP A 50 -9.36 -22.45 2.27
C TRP A 50 -9.05 -21.32 3.25
N ALA A 51 -9.85 -21.14 4.30
CA ALA A 51 -9.65 -20.07 5.28
C ALA A 51 -8.26 -20.15 5.95
N ASP A 52 -7.87 -21.34 6.38
CA ASP A 52 -6.55 -21.59 7.00
C ASP A 52 -5.42 -21.45 5.97
N TYR A 53 -5.64 -21.96 4.76
CA TYR A 53 -4.71 -21.86 3.64
C TYR A 53 -4.39 -20.41 3.32
N ILE A 54 -5.41 -19.58 3.13
CA ILE A 54 -5.20 -18.20 2.69
C ILE A 54 -4.52 -17.35 3.75
N HIS A 55 -4.87 -17.55 5.02
CA HIS A 55 -4.17 -16.87 6.09
C HIS A 55 -2.70 -17.29 6.12
N GLY A 56 -2.42 -18.59 6.04
CA GLY A 56 -1.06 -19.10 5.96
C GLY A 56 -0.28 -18.60 4.73
N PHE A 57 -0.92 -18.56 3.57
CA PHE A 57 -0.33 -18.11 2.31
C PHE A 57 0.08 -16.64 2.38
N ARG A 58 -0.83 -15.76 2.84
CA ARG A 58 -0.50 -14.34 3.02
C ARG A 58 0.69 -14.17 3.97
N CYS A 59 0.68 -14.88 5.10
CA CYS A 59 1.78 -14.81 6.06
C CYS A 59 3.13 -15.19 5.42
N ARG A 60 3.19 -16.31 4.69
CA ARG A 60 4.43 -16.73 4.01
C ARG A 60 4.85 -15.75 2.91
N CYS A 61 3.89 -15.24 2.15
CA CYS A 61 4.10 -14.20 1.13
C CYS A 61 4.76 -12.97 1.75
N TYR A 62 4.24 -12.49 2.88
CA TYR A 62 4.79 -11.34 3.60
C TYR A 62 6.21 -11.58 4.12
N GLU A 63 6.47 -12.74 4.75
CA GLU A 63 7.82 -13.09 5.20
C GLU A 63 8.81 -13.20 4.04
N ARG A 64 8.40 -13.78 2.91
CA ARG A 64 9.23 -13.90 1.72
C ARG A 64 9.53 -12.55 1.08
N LEU A 65 8.55 -11.64 1.10
CA LEU A 65 8.73 -10.26 0.66
C LEU A 65 9.74 -9.51 1.53
N LYS A 66 9.64 -9.64 2.87
CA LYS A 66 10.62 -9.04 3.78
C LYS A 66 12.03 -9.60 3.58
N GLN A 67 12.14 -10.90 3.32
CA GLN A 67 13.43 -11.51 2.99
C GLN A 67 13.97 -10.96 1.66
N LEU A 68 13.11 -10.83 0.64
CA LEU A 68 13.48 -10.24 -0.65
C LEU A 68 13.95 -8.78 -0.49
N ALA A 69 13.24 -7.99 0.32
CA ALA A 69 13.60 -6.61 0.66
C ALA A 69 15.01 -6.54 1.27
N LYS A 70 15.27 -7.41 2.25
CA LYS A 70 16.56 -7.51 2.94
C LYS A 70 17.69 -7.96 2.00
N ASP A 71 17.45 -8.97 1.17
CA ASP A 71 18.45 -9.54 0.27
C ASP A 71 18.88 -8.54 -0.82
N ASN A 72 17.98 -7.66 -1.22
CA ASN A 72 18.24 -6.66 -2.26
C ASN A 72 18.59 -5.27 -1.72
N ASP A 73 18.58 -5.07 -0.40
CA ASP A 73 18.72 -3.75 0.24
C ASP A 73 17.72 -2.71 -0.31
N LYS A 74 16.45 -3.13 -0.46
CA LYS A 74 15.35 -2.34 -1.02
C LYS A 74 14.09 -2.45 -0.18
N LYS A 75 13.18 -1.49 -0.31
CA LYS A 75 11.83 -1.55 0.26
C LYS A 75 10.81 -1.82 -0.83
N TYR A 76 9.78 -2.59 -0.49
CA TYR A 76 8.62 -2.87 -1.32
C TYR A 76 7.38 -2.42 -0.56
N HIS A 77 6.76 -1.34 -1.02
CA HIS A 77 5.63 -0.74 -0.31
C HIS A 77 4.32 -1.53 -0.47
N HIS A 78 4.27 -2.42 -1.47
CA HIS A 78 3.07 -3.14 -1.82
C HIS A 78 3.37 -4.58 -2.21
N PHE A 79 2.45 -5.47 -1.86
CA PHE A 79 2.37 -6.78 -2.50
C PHE A 79 0.92 -7.09 -2.86
N SER A 80 0.73 -8.05 -3.74
CA SER A 80 -0.58 -8.56 -4.05
C SER A 80 -0.63 -10.06 -4.02
N ILE A 81 -1.85 -10.55 -3.84
CA ILE A 81 -2.16 -11.95 -4.00
C ILE A 81 -3.11 -12.11 -5.18
N SER A 82 -2.79 -13.04 -6.06
CA SER A 82 -3.51 -13.29 -7.31
C SER A 82 -3.59 -14.78 -7.61
N ASN A 83 -4.50 -15.14 -8.52
CA ASN A 83 -4.65 -16.51 -9.00
C ASN A 83 -4.73 -17.54 -7.86
N TYR A 84 -5.37 -17.16 -6.74
CA TYR A 84 -5.56 -17.96 -5.52
C TYR A 84 -4.28 -18.44 -4.80
N GLY A 85 -3.08 -18.20 -5.31
CA GLY A 85 -1.86 -18.78 -4.76
C GLY A 85 -0.57 -18.22 -5.35
N GLU A 86 -0.59 -17.02 -5.92
CA GLU A 86 0.61 -16.31 -6.37
C GLU A 86 0.75 -14.98 -5.63
N CYS A 87 1.94 -14.72 -5.12
CA CYS A 87 2.34 -13.51 -4.41
C CYS A 87 3.25 -12.67 -5.30
N TRP A 88 2.86 -11.42 -5.56
CA TRP A 88 3.55 -10.53 -6.48
C TRP A 88 3.90 -9.20 -5.82
N THR A 89 4.98 -8.57 -6.27
CA THR A 89 5.41 -7.22 -5.88
C THR A 89 6.09 -6.52 -7.07
N SER A 90 6.50 -5.28 -6.87
CA SER A 90 7.33 -4.47 -7.78
C SER A 90 8.03 -3.40 -6.94
N GLU A 91 9.18 -2.90 -7.41
CA GLU A 91 9.93 -1.84 -6.70
C GLU A 91 9.07 -0.59 -6.49
N ASP A 92 8.36 -0.19 -7.55
CA ASP A 92 7.26 0.77 -7.51
C ASP A 92 6.00 0.08 -8.00
N ILE A 93 4.81 0.54 -7.57
CA ILE A 93 3.61 0.16 -8.32
C ILE A 93 3.79 0.77 -9.72
N ILE A 94 3.95 -0.11 -10.71
CA ILE A 94 4.34 0.29 -12.08
C ILE A 94 3.29 1.26 -12.67
N TYR A 95 2.05 1.21 -12.16
CA TYR A 95 0.95 2.05 -12.57
C TYR A 95 0.12 2.51 -11.38
N ASP A 96 -0.30 3.77 -11.44
CA ASP A 96 -1.31 4.33 -10.55
C ASP A 96 -2.50 3.36 -10.43
N LEU A 97 -2.78 2.88 -9.21
CA LEU A 97 -3.87 1.96 -8.90
C LEU A 97 -5.21 2.47 -9.47
N ALA A 98 -5.38 3.80 -9.55
CA ALA A 98 -6.56 4.42 -10.15
C ALA A 98 -6.71 4.13 -11.66
N LYS A 99 -5.62 3.87 -12.39
CA LYS A 99 -5.63 3.63 -13.85
C LYS A 99 -5.93 2.19 -14.23
N LEU A 100 -5.58 1.21 -13.39
CA LEU A 100 -5.81 -0.21 -13.66
C LEU A 100 -7.30 -0.59 -13.53
N GLY A 101 -8.06 0.24 -12.82
CA GLY A 101 -9.47 0.04 -12.54
C GLY A 101 -9.70 -0.95 -11.41
N LEU A 102 -10.74 -0.69 -10.63
CA LEU A 102 -11.22 -1.63 -9.62
C LEU A 102 -11.73 -2.90 -10.29
N ASP A 103 -11.61 -4.00 -9.56
CA ASP A 103 -12.18 -5.30 -9.90
C ASP A 103 -12.99 -5.80 -8.70
N ASP A 104 -14.02 -6.61 -8.93
CA ASP A 104 -14.93 -7.13 -7.90
C ASP A 104 -14.82 -8.66 -7.73
N THR A 105 -13.86 -9.29 -8.41
CA THR A 105 -13.69 -10.76 -8.41
C THR A 105 -12.74 -11.27 -7.34
N CYS A 106 -12.17 -10.40 -6.51
CA CYS A 106 -11.38 -10.86 -5.36
C CYS A 106 -12.29 -11.51 -4.31
N VAL A 107 -11.79 -12.56 -3.69
CA VAL A 107 -12.53 -13.40 -2.74
C VAL A 107 -11.95 -13.32 -1.33
N GLY A 108 -12.80 -13.54 -0.32
CA GLY A 108 -12.42 -13.70 1.08
C GLY A 108 -12.16 -15.16 1.47
N ASP A 109 -11.98 -15.41 2.77
CA ASP A 109 -11.85 -16.73 3.41
C ASP A 109 -13.09 -17.63 3.32
N ASP A 110 -14.22 -17.08 2.89
CA ASP A 110 -15.50 -17.75 2.69
C ASP A 110 -15.82 -18.00 1.20
N PHE A 111 -14.87 -17.73 0.30
CA PHE A 111 -15.04 -17.72 -1.16
C PHE A 111 -16.07 -16.70 -1.68
N LEU A 112 -16.65 -15.87 -0.81
CA LEU A 112 -17.51 -14.77 -1.22
C LEU A 112 -16.64 -13.56 -1.58
N SER A 113 -17.27 -12.51 -2.10
CA SER A 113 -16.60 -11.25 -2.38
C SER A 113 -15.80 -10.77 -1.17
N CYS A 114 -14.54 -10.38 -1.41
CA CYS A 114 -13.68 -9.83 -0.37
C CYS A 114 -14.35 -8.64 0.34
N ARG A 115 -14.22 -8.61 1.67
CA ARG A 115 -14.68 -7.51 2.51
C ARG A 115 -13.47 -6.82 3.13
N LEU A 116 -13.34 -5.51 2.90
CA LEU A 116 -12.22 -4.72 3.45
C LEU A 116 -12.32 -4.57 4.97
N GLU A 117 -13.54 -4.47 5.50
CA GLU A 117 -13.82 -4.21 6.92
C GLU A 117 -13.65 -5.43 7.83
N THR A 118 -13.51 -6.63 7.28
CA THR A 118 -13.37 -7.86 8.08
C THR A 118 -11.91 -8.13 8.42
N GLU A 119 -11.66 -8.97 9.41
CA GLU A 119 -10.30 -9.48 9.66
C GLU A 119 -9.85 -10.57 8.66
N SER A 120 -10.77 -11.04 7.81
CA SER A 120 -10.46 -12.05 6.81
C SER A 120 -9.54 -11.51 5.73
N GLU A 121 -8.68 -12.41 5.24
CA GLU A 121 -7.75 -12.09 4.17
C GLU A 121 -8.48 -12.09 2.83
N CYS A 122 -7.96 -11.30 1.89
CA CYS A 122 -8.52 -11.15 0.56
C CYS A 122 -7.54 -11.54 -0.54
N PHE A 123 -8.07 -12.20 -1.57
CA PHE A 123 -7.29 -12.89 -2.59
C PHE A 123 -7.81 -12.55 -3.99
N GLY A 124 -6.91 -12.24 -4.91
CA GLY A 124 -7.25 -12.09 -6.32
C GLY A 124 -7.57 -13.44 -6.96
N ALA A 125 -8.63 -13.47 -7.76
CA ALA A 125 -8.98 -14.59 -8.64
C ALA A 125 -8.08 -14.61 -9.89
N ALA A 126 -8.51 -15.28 -10.96
CA ALA A 126 -7.68 -15.50 -12.16
C ALA A 126 -7.20 -14.22 -12.88
N ASN A 127 -8.01 -13.15 -12.84
CA ASN A 127 -7.74 -11.89 -13.56
C ASN A 127 -7.63 -10.68 -12.62
N SER A 128 -7.68 -10.90 -11.31
CA SER A 128 -7.61 -9.85 -10.30
C SER A 128 -6.44 -10.07 -9.37
N GLN A 129 -6.01 -8.99 -8.73
CA GLN A 129 -4.99 -8.97 -7.70
C GLN A 129 -5.55 -8.19 -6.53
N PHE A 130 -5.53 -8.79 -5.34
CA PHE A 130 -5.84 -8.06 -4.13
C PHE A 130 -4.54 -7.49 -3.56
N VAL A 131 -4.52 -6.18 -3.33
CA VAL A 131 -3.31 -5.41 -2.98
C VAL A 131 -3.29 -5.09 -1.49
N TYR A 132 -2.12 -5.24 -0.90
CA TYR A 132 -1.82 -4.90 0.49
C TYR A 132 -0.70 -3.85 0.55
N HIS A 133 -0.79 -2.93 1.52
CA HIS A 133 0.27 -1.99 1.87
C HIS A 133 1.21 -2.62 2.91
N VAL A 134 2.52 -2.48 2.78
CA VAL A 134 3.52 -3.06 3.69
C VAL A 134 4.02 -2.02 4.67
N HIS A 135 3.97 -2.33 5.98
CA HIS A 135 4.62 -1.51 7.01
C HIS A 135 5.94 -2.12 7.45
N TYR A 136 7.03 -1.38 7.28
CA TYR A 136 8.34 -1.76 7.80
C TYR A 136 8.51 -1.22 9.23
N GLU A 137 8.82 -2.11 10.19
CA GLU A 137 9.11 -1.70 11.57
C GLU A 137 10.29 -0.70 11.58
N HIS A 138 10.12 0.43 12.28
CA HIS A 138 11.01 1.61 12.32
C HIS A 138 10.85 2.65 11.19
N GLU A 139 9.85 2.56 10.32
CA GLU A 139 9.43 3.77 9.61
C GLU A 139 8.66 4.71 10.57
N PRO A 140 9.01 6.01 10.63
CA PRO A 140 8.13 6.97 11.29
C PRO A 140 6.78 6.90 10.57
N HIS A 141 5.73 6.74 11.36
CA HIS A 141 4.36 6.84 10.87
C HIS A 141 4.19 8.26 10.34
N VAL A 142 4.35 8.45 9.04
CA VAL A 142 4.09 9.74 8.42
C VAL A 142 2.59 9.81 8.24
N ASP A 143 1.92 10.35 9.26
CA ASP A 143 0.53 10.74 9.12
C ASP A 143 0.50 11.94 8.17
N GLU A 144 0.18 11.67 6.90
CA GLU A 144 0.10 12.69 5.84
C GLU A 144 -0.86 13.83 6.22
N PHE A 145 -1.84 13.53 7.08
CA PHE A 145 -2.77 14.51 7.66
C PHE A 145 -2.13 15.43 8.70
N GLU A 146 -1.09 14.98 9.42
CA GLU A 146 -0.37 15.78 10.42
C GLU A 146 0.65 16.71 9.73
N ILE A 147 1.28 16.27 8.63
CA ILE A 147 2.15 17.12 7.80
C ILE A 147 1.35 18.24 7.15
N LEU A 148 0.20 17.96 6.56
CA LEU A 148 -0.65 18.98 5.92
C LEU A 148 -1.14 20.06 6.91
N ASN A 149 -1.36 19.67 8.17
CA ASN A 149 -1.75 20.60 9.24
C ASN A 149 -0.55 21.37 9.84
N SER A 150 0.67 20.87 9.68
CA SER A 150 1.89 21.57 10.13
C SER A 150 2.35 22.66 9.15
N GLU A 151 2.04 22.53 7.85
CA GLU A 151 2.36 23.53 6.82
C GLU A 151 1.35 24.69 6.74
N CYS A 152 0.18 24.55 7.37
CA CYS A 152 -0.85 25.59 7.44
C CYS A 152 -0.90 26.31 8.79
N THR A 153 0.25 26.68 9.36
CA THR A 153 0.30 27.80 10.31
C THR A 153 0.66 29.06 9.52
N ILE A 154 -0.38 29.73 9.02
CA ILE A 154 -0.29 31.07 8.46
C ILE A 154 0.38 31.95 9.52
N GLU A 155 1.59 32.42 9.24
CA GLU A 155 2.21 33.51 10.00
C GLU A 155 1.23 34.68 9.96
N THR A 156 0.63 34.99 11.11
CA THR A 156 -0.19 36.18 11.26
C THR A 156 0.66 37.39 10.89
N LEU A 157 0.34 38.00 9.75
CA LEU A 157 0.91 39.23 9.25
C LEU A 157 0.97 40.26 10.38
N THR A 158 2.17 40.54 10.89
CA THR A 158 2.37 41.65 11.81
C THR A 158 2.30 42.92 10.96
N VAL A 159 1.17 43.61 11.02
CA VAL A 159 1.02 44.94 10.44
C VAL A 159 1.85 45.91 11.28
N CYS A 160 3.05 46.25 10.81
CA CYS A 160 3.82 47.35 11.35
C CYS A 160 3.11 48.68 11.00
N ILE A 161 2.46 49.31 11.97
CA ILE A 161 2.00 50.69 11.85
C ILE A 161 3.25 51.58 11.89
N SER A 162 3.47 52.35 10.83
CA SER A 162 4.54 53.34 10.75
C SER A 162 4.35 54.44 11.82
N PRO A 163 5.43 54.92 12.46
CA PRO A 163 5.32 56.12 13.28
C PRO A 163 5.05 57.31 12.36
N SER A 164 3.92 58.00 12.57
CA SER A 164 3.67 59.29 11.96
C SER A 164 4.76 60.26 12.41
N THR A 165 5.65 60.61 11.48
CA THR A 165 6.58 61.73 11.59
C THR A 165 5.78 63.02 11.71
N SER A 166 5.85 63.69 12.86
CA SER A 166 5.51 65.10 12.97
C SER A 166 6.67 65.87 13.60
N TYR A 167 7.47 66.47 12.72
CA TYR A 167 8.29 67.64 12.95
C TYR A 167 7.98 68.55 11.75
N ALA A 168 7.77 69.85 11.83
CA ALA A 168 7.73 70.84 12.89
C ALA A 168 7.10 72.11 12.26
N SER A 169 6.59 73.07 13.04
CA SER A 169 7.00 74.48 12.88
C SER A 169 6.39 75.41 13.93
N SER A 170 7.29 76.04 14.71
CA SER A 170 7.31 77.44 15.14
C SER A 170 6.01 78.19 15.48
N THR A 171 5.91 78.65 16.72
CA THR A 171 5.34 79.98 17.03
C THR A 171 6.23 80.68 18.05
N VAL A 172 6.90 81.75 17.60
CA VAL A 172 7.30 82.89 18.43
C VAL A 172 6.37 84.02 18.04
N GLN A 173 5.81 84.74 18.99
CA GLN A 173 5.51 86.17 18.87
C GLN A 173 5.17 86.78 20.25
N PRO A 174 5.25 88.11 20.39
CA PRO A 174 6.11 88.84 21.33
C PRO A 174 5.68 88.85 22.80
#